data_AF-A0A2E8AZX6-F1
#
_entry.id   AF-A0A2E8AZX6-F1
#
_cell.length_a   1.000
_cell.length_b   1.000
_cell.length_c   1.000
_cell.angle_alpha   90.00
_cell.angle_beta   90.00
_cell.angle_gamma   90.00
#
_symmetry.space_group_name_H-M   'P 1'
#
loop_
_entity.id
_entity.type
_entity.pdbx_description
1 polymer ?
#
loop_
_entity_poly.entity_id
_entity_poly.type
_entity_poly.pdbx_seq_one_letter_code
_entity_poly.pdbx_strand_id
1 'polypeptide(L)'
;MLVDRRLQLGTWAVLALVALRLVVGWHFLDEGVKKVLGGGFSSAGFFRQATGPLAGVYQSLLPEPDSRGWLDLDRTKQRWQVYRDELGRQFDFDQQQQKEADKILAQHVRGIERYFRSHKDDLIQYTKGLEALDQSQADPLNQQLPSLWTHVERNESQIGQLPGEMISDVKDYWQSLELQLTGTRNEEQAAQGGFPIFPTGGLWSIATIDQVIPYFILSVGILLLLGLFTRLVSLAGAGFLLMVVSTQPPWVFGAMPVHNYLVELLSLLVLAGTGAGRFAGLDFFLPLLRLGRKSKI
;
A
#
# COMPACT_ATOMS: atom_id res chain seq x y z
N MET A 1 -22.86 -26.90 41.10
CA MET A 1 -24.10 -26.38 40.49
C MET A 1 -23.70 -25.66 39.20
N LEU A 2 -23.70 -26.39 38.09
CA LEU A 2 -23.33 -25.88 36.75
C LEU A 2 -24.43 -24.93 36.27
N VAL A 3 -24.14 -23.64 36.17
CA VAL A 3 -25.04 -22.67 35.54
C VAL A 3 -24.88 -22.82 34.03
N ASP A 4 -25.61 -23.76 33.44
CA ASP A 4 -25.85 -23.76 31.98
C ASP A 4 -26.88 -22.66 31.67
N ARG A 5 -26.44 -21.40 31.72
CA ARG A 5 -27.19 -20.28 31.13
C ARG A 5 -26.68 -20.11 29.71
N ARG A 6 -27.38 -20.73 28.76
CA ARG A 6 -27.29 -20.34 27.35
C ARG A 6 -27.69 -18.87 27.27
N LEU A 7 -26.72 -17.97 27.14
CA LEU A 7 -26.98 -16.54 26.90
C LEU A 7 -27.74 -16.40 25.59
N GLN A 8 -29.06 -16.20 25.66
CA GLN A 8 -29.90 -15.96 24.50
C GLN A 8 -29.95 -14.47 24.22
N LEU A 9 -29.65 -14.08 22.97
CA LEU A 9 -29.77 -12.69 22.53
C LEU A 9 -31.26 -12.35 22.35
N GLY A 10 -31.70 -11.23 22.93
CA GLY A 10 -33.06 -10.73 22.73
C GLY A 10 -33.29 -10.25 21.29
N THR A 11 -34.54 -10.20 20.85
CA THR A 11 -34.93 -9.80 19.47
C THR A 11 -34.34 -8.44 19.07
N TRP A 12 -34.35 -7.45 19.97
CA TRP A 12 -33.75 -6.14 19.72
C TRP A 12 -32.24 -6.19 19.54
N ALA A 13 -31.54 -7.06 20.28
CA ALA A 13 -30.10 -7.26 20.10
C ALA A 13 -29.81 -7.90 18.74
N VAL A 14 -30.62 -8.87 18.31
CA VAL A 14 -30.51 -9.47 16.98
C VAL A 14 -30.76 -8.44 15.88
N LEU A 15 -31.82 -7.63 15.99
CA LEU A 15 -32.11 -6.55 15.03
C LEU A 15 -30.98 -5.53 14.97
N ALA A 16 -30.42 -5.13 16.12
CA ALA A 16 -29.29 -4.21 16.18
C ALA A 16 -28.03 -4.80 15.54
N LEU A 17 -27.75 -6.09 15.73
CA LEU A 17 -26.61 -6.77 15.10
C LEU A 17 -26.78 -6.88 13.58
N VAL A 18 -27.99 -7.16 13.10
CA VAL A 18 -28.29 -7.17 11.66
C VAL A 18 -28.12 -5.77 11.07
N ALA A 19 -28.67 -4.74 11.73
CA ALA A 19 -28.51 -3.36 11.32
C ALA A 19 -27.03 -2.93 11.28
N LEU A 20 -26.27 -3.24 12.34
CA LEU A 20 -24.83 -2.97 12.41
C LEU A 20 -24.08 -3.64 11.26
N ARG A 21 -24.38 -4.91 10.96
CA ARG A 21 -23.78 -5.64 9.84
C ARG A 21 -24.04 -4.95 8.50
N LEU A 22 -25.29 -4.55 8.27
CA LEU A 22 -25.69 -3.90 7.01
C LEU A 22 -25.06 -2.51 6.87
N VAL A 23 -25.02 -1.71 7.94
CA VAL A 23 -24.40 -0.38 7.94
C VAL A 23 -22.90 -0.46 7.69
N VAL A 24 -22.19 -1.32 8.42
CA VAL A 24 -20.74 -1.52 8.23
C VAL A 24 -20.44 -2.10 6.84
N GLY A 25 -21.22 -3.09 6.41
CA GLY A 25 -21.08 -3.66 5.07
C GLY A 25 -21.32 -2.64 3.96
N TRP A 26 -22.30 -1.76 4.13
CA TRP A 26 -22.58 -0.66 3.21
C TRP A 26 -21.43 0.34 3.17
N HIS A 27 -20.86 0.72 4.32
CA HIS A 27 -19.74 1.65 4.40
C HIS A 27 -18.50 1.09 3.66
N PHE A 28 -18.13 -0.17 3.89
CA PHE A 28 -17.05 -0.83 3.14
C PHE A 28 -17.36 -0.93 1.64
N LEU A 29 -18.60 -1.24 1.26
CA LEU A 29 -18.99 -1.31 -0.15
C LEU A 29 -18.81 0.05 -0.83
N ASP A 30 -19.38 1.10 -0.25
CA ASP A 30 -19.30 2.47 -0.77
C ASP A 30 -17.84 2.92 -0.92
N GLU A 31 -17.02 2.66 0.11
CA GLU A 31 -15.60 3.02 0.10
C GLU A 31 -14.78 2.21 -0.92
N GLY A 32 -15.09 0.92 -1.08
CA GLY A 32 -14.48 0.06 -2.10
C GLY A 32 -14.85 0.49 -3.52
N VAL A 33 -16.13 0.80 -3.77
CA VAL A 33 -16.62 1.26 -5.07
C VAL A 33 -15.94 2.58 -5.46
N LYS A 34 -15.85 3.55 -4.54
CA LYS A 34 -15.13 4.82 -4.78
C LYS A 34 -13.68 4.58 -5.21
N LYS A 35 -12.98 3.68 -4.52
CA LYS A 35 -11.56 3.38 -4.81
C LYS A 35 -11.36 2.62 -6.13
N VAL A 36 -12.25 1.69 -6.47
CA VAL A 36 -12.17 0.92 -7.72
C VAL A 36 -12.58 1.77 -8.93
N LEU A 37 -13.67 2.52 -8.84
CA LEU A 37 -14.18 3.32 -9.96
C LEU A 37 -13.48 4.68 -10.10
N GLY A 38 -12.96 5.24 -9.00
CA GLY A 38 -12.25 6.52 -9.03
C GLY A 38 -10.94 6.49 -9.80
N GLY A 39 -10.29 5.31 -9.87
CA GLY A 39 -8.98 5.15 -10.48
C GLY A 39 -7.87 5.83 -9.66
N GLY A 40 -6.68 5.24 -9.61
CA GLY A 40 -5.51 5.86 -8.98
C GLY A 40 -5.56 5.97 -7.44
N PHE A 41 -6.23 5.05 -6.74
CA PHE A 41 -6.05 4.91 -5.30
C PHE A 41 -4.57 4.67 -4.98
N SER A 42 -4.03 5.40 -4.00
CA SER A 42 -2.68 5.13 -3.48
C SER A 42 -2.65 5.13 -1.96
N SER A 43 -1.94 4.15 -1.41
CA SER A 43 -1.64 4.01 0.02
C SER A 43 -0.40 4.79 0.47
N ALA A 44 0.32 5.42 -0.47
CA ALA A 44 1.57 6.14 -0.20
C ALA A 44 1.43 7.23 0.87
N GLY A 45 0.33 7.99 0.86
CA GLY A 45 0.05 9.01 1.87
C GLY A 45 -0.04 8.43 3.28
N PHE A 46 -0.79 7.33 3.45
CA PHE A 46 -0.94 6.63 4.73
C PHE A 46 0.40 6.12 5.28
N PHE A 47 1.25 5.57 4.42
CA PHE A 47 2.56 5.04 4.83
C PHE A 47 3.60 6.14 5.09
N ARG A 48 3.61 7.20 4.27
CA ARG A 48 4.53 8.34 4.45
C ARG A 48 4.27 9.07 5.75
N GLN A 49 2.99 9.26 6.08
CA GLN A 49 2.57 9.99 7.27
C GLN A 49 2.56 9.11 8.52
N ALA A 50 2.84 7.80 8.42
CA ALA A 50 2.78 6.88 9.56
C ALA A 50 3.64 7.35 10.74
N THR A 51 3.07 7.31 11.95
CA THR A 51 3.71 7.76 13.19
C THR A 51 3.78 6.63 14.23
N GLY A 52 4.65 6.80 15.24
CA GLY A 52 4.79 5.84 16.32
C GLY A 52 5.76 4.68 16.05
N PRO A 53 5.73 3.61 16.86
CA PRO A 53 6.76 2.57 16.86
C PRO A 53 6.87 1.76 15.56
N LEU A 54 5.79 1.70 14.78
CA LEU A 54 5.74 0.96 13.52
C LEU A 54 5.93 1.86 12.28
N ALA A 55 6.16 3.16 12.46
CA ALA A 55 6.35 4.12 11.37
C ALA A 55 7.42 3.64 10.37
N GLY A 56 8.59 3.23 10.86
CA GLY A 56 9.67 2.73 10.01
C GLY A 56 9.30 1.48 9.21
N VAL A 57 8.43 0.61 9.74
CA VAL A 57 7.94 -0.56 9.00
C VAL A 57 7.07 -0.13 7.83
N TYR A 58 6.12 0.79 8.05
CA TYR A 58 5.26 1.31 6.98
C TYR A 58 6.03 2.12 5.95
N GLN A 59 6.94 2.98 6.40
CA GLN A 59 7.78 3.80 5.54
C GLN A 59 8.75 2.94 4.72
N SER A 60 9.20 1.79 5.24
CA SER A 60 10.03 0.84 4.47
C SER A 60 9.29 0.13 3.32
N LEU A 61 7.95 0.14 3.33
CA LEU A 61 7.13 -0.36 2.22
C LEU A 61 7.01 0.65 1.09
N LEU A 62 7.35 1.92 1.37
CA LEU A 62 7.55 2.90 0.32
C LEU A 62 8.86 2.51 -0.41
N PRO A 63 8.85 2.45 -1.75
CA PRO A 63 10.08 2.30 -2.49
C PRO A 63 10.95 3.52 -2.20
N GLU A 64 12.03 3.40 -1.43
CA GLU A 64 12.94 4.55 -1.26
C GLU A 64 13.71 4.78 -2.56
N PRO A 65 13.56 5.95 -3.16
CA PRO A 65 13.30 7.25 -2.59
C PRO A 65 11.83 7.69 -2.75
N ASP A 66 11.41 8.68 -1.95
CA ASP A 66 10.27 9.53 -2.30
C ASP A 66 10.25 9.79 -3.82
N SER A 67 9.10 9.97 -4.44
CA SER A 67 9.02 10.29 -5.88
C SER A 67 9.96 11.46 -6.26
N ARG A 68 10.31 12.34 -5.30
CA ARG A 68 11.45 13.27 -5.34
C ARG A 68 12.80 12.65 -5.68
N GLY A 69 13.22 11.57 -5.04
CA GLY A 69 14.54 10.98 -5.29
C GLY A 69 14.62 10.06 -6.50
N TRP A 70 13.49 9.60 -7.07
CA TRP A 70 13.48 8.99 -8.41
C TRP A 70 13.68 10.08 -9.44
N LEU A 71 13.09 11.24 -9.16
CA LEU A 71 13.20 12.47 -9.92
C LEU A 71 14.32 13.37 -9.38
N ASP A 72 15.39 12.76 -8.85
CA ASP A 72 16.63 13.44 -8.44
C ASP A 72 17.79 12.89 -9.28
N LEU A 73 18.32 13.76 -10.13
CA LEU A 73 19.35 13.42 -11.09
C LEU A 73 20.67 13.01 -10.41
N ASP A 74 21.04 13.66 -9.30
CA ASP A 74 22.31 13.40 -8.63
C ASP A 74 22.24 12.10 -7.82
N ARG A 75 21.11 11.84 -7.16
CA ARG A 75 20.87 10.54 -6.51
C ARG A 75 20.83 9.40 -7.52
N THR A 76 20.20 9.60 -8.67
CA THR A 76 20.16 8.58 -9.74
C THR A 76 21.57 8.25 -10.21
N LYS A 77 22.39 9.27 -10.50
CA LYS A 77 23.81 9.09 -10.87
C LYS A 77 24.60 8.34 -9.79
N GLN A 78 24.45 8.73 -8.52
CA GLN A 78 25.14 8.08 -7.41
C GLN A 78 24.78 6.61 -7.30
N ARG A 79 23.49 6.27 -7.40
CA ARG A 79 23.01 4.89 -7.32
C ARG A 79 23.52 4.03 -8.48
N TRP A 80 23.53 4.57 -9.70
CA TRP A 80 24.10 3.88 -10.87
C TRP A 80 25.59 3.59 -10.71
N GLN A 81 26.33 4.54 -10.13
CA GLN A 81 27.74 4.36 -9.85
C GLN A 81 27.97 3.26 -8.80
N VAL A 82 27.22 3.29 -7.69
CA VAL A 82 27.30 2.24 -6.65
C VAL A 82 26.98 0.86 -7.23
N TYR A 83 25.90 0.74 -8.02
CA TYR A 83 25.52 -0.51 -8.66
C TYR A 83 26.64 -1.06 -9.55
N ARG A 84 27.21 -0.21 -10.42
CA ARG A 84 28.34 -0.60 -11.28
C ARG A 84 29.53 -1.09 -10.46
N ASP A 85 29.88 -0.37 -9.40
CA ASP A 85 31.04 -0.69 -8.57
C ASP A 85 30.85 -1.99 -7.78
N GLU A 86 29.64 -2.22 -7.27
CA GLU A 86 29.28 -3.46 -6.57
C GLU A 86 29.25 -4.66 -7.51
N LEU A 87 28.70 -4.49 -8.72
CA LEU A 87 28.71 -5.53 -9.75
C LEU A 87 30.14 -5.92 -10.12
N GLY A 88 31.00 -4.94 -10.36
CA GLY A 88 32.40 -5.19 -10.69
C GLY A 88 33.18 -5.87 -9.55
N ARG A 89 32.85 -5.55 -8.29
CA ARG A 89 33.44 -6.16 -7.11
C ARG A 89 32.96 -7.59 -6.88
N GLN A 90 31.67 -7.86 -7.09
CA GLN A 90 31.08 -9.18 -6.83
C GLN A 90 31.55 -10.24 -7.83
N PHE A 91 31.74 -9.84 -9.10
CA PHE A 91 32.09 -10.76 -10.18
C PHE A 91 33.56 -10.65 -10.63
N ASP A 92 34.40 -9.94 -9.85
CA ASP A 92 35.82 -9.73 -10.12
C ASP A 92 36.11 -9.30 -11.57
N PHE A 93 35.49 -8.18 -12.00
CA PHE A 93 35.62 -7.69 -13.38
C PHE A 93 37.07 -7.40 -13.77
N ASP A 94 37.48 -7.93 -14.93
CA ASP A 94 38.79 -7.66 -15.52
C ASP A 94 38.90 -6.23 -16.08
N GLN A 95 40.10 -5.81 -16.49
CA GLN A 95 40.33 -4.45 -16.97
C GLN A 95 39.49 -4.06 -18.20
N GLN A 96 39.14 -5.03 -19.05
CA GLN A 96 38.31 -4.81 -20.23
C GLN A 96 36.84 -4.66 -19.82
N GLN A 97 36.35 -5.51 -18.92
CA GLN A 97 35.00 -5.45 -18.36
C GLN A 97 34.76 -4.14 -17.60
N GLN A 98 35.74 -3.71 -16.79
CA GLN A 98 35.68 -2.43 -16.06
C GLN A 98 35.52 -1.25 -17.03
N LYS A 99 36.30 -1.23 -18.12
CA LYS A 99 36.23 -0.19 -19.17
C LYS A 99 34.90 -0.17 -19.91
N GLU A 100 34.35 -1.34 -20.26
CA GLU A 100 33.06 -1.41 -20.94
C GLU A 100 31.91 -1.01 -20.00
N ALA A 101 31.96 -1.44 -18.74
CA ALA A 101 31.00 -1.02 -17.71
C ALA A 101 31.03 0.51 -17.48
N ASP A 102 32.20 1.13 -17.42
CA ASP A 102 32.35 2.59 -17.31
C ASP A 102 31.77 3.33 -18.51
N LYS A 103 31.98 2.79 -19.71
CA LYS A 103 31.44 3.35 -20.95
C LYS A 103 29.93 3.26 -20.98
N ILE A 104 29.35 2.12 -20.59
CA ILE A 104 27.90 1.91 -20.47
C ILE A 104 27.32 2.90 -19.47
N LEU A 105 27.89 2.99 -18.27
CA LEU A 105 27.46 3.94 -17.24
C LEU A 105 27.49 5.38 -17.76
N ALA A 106 28.60 5.81 -18.37
CA ALA A 106 28.74 7.16 -18.91
C ALA A 106 27.73 7.47 -20.03
N GLN A 107 27.38 6.48 -20.86
CA GLN A 107 26.34 6.63 -21.89
C GLN A 107 24.95 6.82 -21.29
N HIS A 108 24.59 6.04 -20.27
CA HIS A 108 23.30 6.16 -19.59
C HIS A 108 23.20 7.48 -18.83
N VAL A 109 24.28 7.89 -18.13
CA VAL A 109 24.33 9.19 -17.44
C VAL A 109 24.03 10.34 -18.40
N ARG A 110 24.64 10.35 -19.60
CA ARG A 110 24.31 11.35 -20.62
C ARG A 110 22.87 11.26 -21.15
N GLY A 111 22.29 10.07 -21.16
CA GLY A 111 20.88 9.86 -21.51
C GLY A 111 19.94 10.49 -20.50
N ILE A 112 20.11 10.12 -19.22
CA ILE A 112 19.25 10.61 -18.14
C ILE A 112 19.43 12.11 -17.89
N GLU A 113 20.63 12.65 -18.04
CA GLU A 113 20.87 14.09 -17.94
C GLU A 113 20.10 14.87 -19.01
N ARG A 114 20.01 14.35 -20.24
CA ARG A 114 19.19 14.96 -21.30
C ARG A 114 17.70 14.86 -20.98
N TYR A 115 17.25 13.72 -20.47
CA TYR A 115 15.87 13.51 -20.06
C TYR A 115 15.43 14.48 -18.95
N PHE A 116 16.23 14.61 -17.89
CA PHE A 116 15.94 15.56 -16.81
C PHE A 116 15.99 17.02 -17.28
N ARG A 117 16.86 17.33 -18.25
CA ARG A 117 16.92 18.66 -18.85
C ARG A 117 15.67 18.98 -19.67
N SER A 118 15.12 18.00 -20.41
CA SER A 118 13.91 18.22 -21.20
C SER A 118 12.65 18.35 -20.35
N HIS A 119 12.62 17.74 -19.16
CA HIS A 119 11.49 17.78 -18.23
C HIS A 119 11.72 18.74 -17.05
N LYS A 120 12.64 19.70 -17.20
CA LYS A 120 13.04 20.60 -16.11
C LYS A 120 11.84 21.36 -15.53
N ASP A 121 10.93 21.83 -16.38
CA ASP A 121 9.79 22.63 -15.94
C ASP A 121 8.77 21.78 -15.18
N ASP A 122 8.53 20.54 -15.64
CA ASP A 122 7.67 19.57 -14.96
C ASP A 122 8.23 19.19 -13.58
N LEU A 123 9.55 18.98 -13.48
CA LEU A 123 10.24 18.76 -12.20
C LEU A 123 10.10 19.94 -11.23
N ILE A 124 10.19 21.17 -11.75
CA ILE A 124 9.99 22.39 -10.94
C ILE A 124 8.54 22.48 -10.46
N GLN A 125 7.57 22.19 -11.32
CA GLN A 125 6.16 22.16 -10.93
C GLN A 125 5.89 21.07 -9.88
N TYR A 126 6.48 19.90 -10.07
CA TYR A 126 6.35 18.76 -9.17
C TYR A 126 6.94 19.06 -7.79
N THR A 127 8.17 19.56 -7.73
CA THR A 127 8.85 19.95 -6.48
C THR A 127 8.11 21.06 -5.74
N LYS A 128 7.61 22.08 -6.45
CA LYS A 128 6.76 23.11 -5.85
C LYS A 128 5.45 22.56 -5.29
N GLY A 129 4.81 21.63 -6.00
CA GLY A 129 3.57 20.99 -5.54
C GLY A 129 3.81 20.19 -4.26
N LEU A 130 4.93 19.48 -4.21
CA LEU A 130 5.38 18.74 -3.04
C LEU A 130 5.70 19.63 -1.84
N GLU A 131 6.36 20.78 -2.04
CA GLU A 131 6.58 21.77 -0.99
C GLU A 131 5.26 22.36 -0.47
N ALA A 132 4.31 22.62 -1.37
CA ALA A 132 2.98 23.11 -0.99
C ALA A 132 2.19 22.06 -0.19
N LEU A 133 2.35 20.77 -0.50
CA LEU A 133 1.80 19.68 0.31
C LEU A 133 2.44 19.62 1.69
N ASP A 134 3.76 19.66 1.79
CA ASP A 134 4.47 19.67 3.08
C ASP A 134 4.01 20.84 3.96
N GLN A 135 3.86 22.03 3.36
CA GLN A 135 3.35 23.22 4.04
C GLN A 135 1.88 23.09 4.46
N SER A 136 1.03 22.55 3.59
CA SER A 136 -0.38 22.32 3.90
C SER A 136 -0.55 21.28 5.02
N GLN A 137 0.27 20.24 5.04
CA GLN A 137 0.27 19.22 6.09
C GLN A 137 0.83 19.74 7.43
N ALA A 138 1.78 20.66 7.38
CA ALA A 138 2.36 21.31 8.56
C ALA A 138 1.44 22.36 9.20
N ASP A 139 0.38 22.83 8.50
CA ASP A 139 -0.55 23.83 9.02
C ASP A 139 -1.50 23.23 10.08
N PRO A 140 -1.46 23.72 11.34
CA PRO A 140 -2.33 23.24 12.42
C PRO A 140 -3.83 23.38 12.13
N LEU A 141 -4.25 24.30 11.25
CA LEU A 141 -5.66 24.49 10.86
C LEU A 141 -6.15 23.35 9.95
N ASN A 142 -5.32 22.87 9.03
CA ASN A 142 -5.66 21.76 8.14
C ASN A 142 -5.83 20.45 8.91
N GLN A 143 -5.12 20.29 10.03
CA GLN A 143 -5.19 19.11 10.87
C GLN A 143 -6.52 18.96 11.64
N GLN A 144 -7.26 20.07 11.84
CA GLN A 144 -8.48 20.08 12.68
C GLN A 144 -9.79 19.83 11.92
N LEU A 145 -9.80 19.95 10.59
CA LEU A 145 -11.03 19.90 9.79
C LEU A 145 -11.01 18.73 8.78
N PRO A 146 -11.89 17.72 8.93
CA PRO A 146 -11.98 16.56 8.03
C PRO A 146 -12.15 16.89 6.53
N SER A 147 -12.76 18.02 6.20
CA SER A 147 -12.93 18.47 4.81
C SER A 147 -11.65 18.98 4.16
N LEU A 148 -10.69 19.49 4.95
CA LEU A 148 -9.39 19.98 4.45
C LEU A 148 -8.48 18.82 4.08
N TRP A 149 -8.60 17.67 4.76
CA TRP A 149 -7.95 16.41 4.37
C TRP A 149 -8.33 15.95 2.96
N THR A 150 -9.61 16.05 2.60
CA THR A 150 -10.07 15.68 1.24
C THR A 150 -9.45 16.58 0.15
N HIS A 151 -9.10 17.83 0.50
CA HIS A 151 -8.38 18.74 -0.41
C HIS A 151 -6.90 18.41 -0.51
N VAL A 152 -6.25 18.03 0.60
CA VAL A 152 -4.86 17.53 0.60
C VAL A 152 -4.77 16.25 -0.22
N GLU A 153 -5.66 15.27 -0.01
CA GLU A 153 -5.70 14.02 -0.78
C GLU A 153 -5.93 14.25 -2.28
N ARG A 154 -6.79 15.22 -2.65
CA ARG A 154 -7.00 15.59 -4.06
C ARG A 154 -5.78 16.28 -4.67
N ASN A 155 -5.12 17.15 -3.91
CA ASN A 155 -3.88 17.78 -4.37
C ASN A 155 -2.76 16.74 -4.50
N GLU A 156 -2.66 15.80 -3.56
CA GLU A 156 -1.76 14.65 -3.63
C GLU A 156 -2.05 13.77 -4.85
N SER A 157 -3.31 13.49 -5.19
CA SER A 157 -3.64 12.68 -6.36
C SER A 157 -3.31 13.38 -7.68
N GLN A 158 -3.51 14.70 -7.76
CA GLN A 158 -3.10 15.52 -8.91
C GLN A 158 -1.57 15.60 -9.04
N ILE A 159 -0.87 15.77 -7.90
CA ILE A 159 0.59 15.75 -7.83
C ILE A 159 1.15 14.34 -8.09
N GLY A 160 0.40 13.29 -7.78
CA GLY A 160 0.79 11.89 -7.98
C GLY A 160 0.63 11.41 -9.43
N GLN A 161 -0.24 12.04 -10.22
CA GLN A 161 -0.40 11.73 -11.65
C GLN A 161 0.76 12.29 -12.50
N LEU A 162 1.24 13.49 -12.18
CA LEU A 162 2.33 14.18 -12.91
C LEU A 162 3.67 13.38 -12.99
N PRO A 163 4.18 12.74 -11.92
CA PRO A 163 5.45 12.03 -11.92
C PRO A 163 5.31 10.55 -12.33
N GLY A 164 4.10 10.02 -12.54
CA GLY A 164 3.90 8.59 -12.80
C GLY A 164 4.64 8.12 -14.05
N GLU A 165 4.49 8.85 -15.16
CA GLU A 165 5.19 8.59 -16.42
C GLU A 165 6.70 8.82 -16.27
N MET A 166 7.10 9.92 -15.61
CA MET A 166 8.51 10.24 -15.45
C MET A 166 9.27 9.22 -14.59
N ILE A 167 8.63 8.73 -13.53
CA ILE A 167 9.19 7.67 -12.69
C ILE A 167 9.28 6.37 -13.50
N SER A 168 8.30 6.08 -14.36
CA SER A 168 8.38 4.94 -15.27
C SER A 168 9.57 5.07 -16.20
N ASP A 169 9.76 6.22 -16.84
CA ASP A 169 10.89 6.46 -17.75
C ASP A 169 12.23 6.30 -17.03
N VAL A 170 12.39 6.88 -15.83
CA VAL A 170 13.62 6.73 -15.02
C VAL A 170 13.87 5.26 -14.67
N LYS A 171 12.83 4.49 -14.35
CA LYS A 171 12.93 3.05 -14.11
C LYS A 171 13.34 2.28 -15.36
N ASP A 172 12.83 2.66 -16.53
CA ASP A 172 13.21 2.05 -17.80
C ASP A 172 14.68 2.32 -18.14
N TYR A 173 15.16 3.55 -17.88
CA TYR A 173 16.58 3.90 -17.96
C TYR A 173 17.44 3.04 -17.02
N TRP A 174 16.97 2.81 -15.78
CA TRP A 174 17.64 1.93 -14.82
C TRP A 174 17.68 0.49 -15.31
N GLN A 175 16.55 -0.09 -15.71
CA GLN A 175 16.47 -1.47 -16.18
C GLN A 175 17.35 -1.70 -17.41
N SER A 176 17.40 -0.73 -18.32
CA SER A 176 18.29 -0.77 -19.48
C SER A 176 19.77 -0.75 -19.07
N LEU A 177 20.14 0.08 -18.10
CA LEU A 177 21.50 0.13 -17.55
C LEU A 177 21.89 -1.23 -16.96
N GLU A 178 21.04 -1.82 -16.12
CA GLU A 178 21.31 -3.10 -15.47
C GLU A 178 21.46 -4.23 -16.48
N LEU A 179 20.58 -4.29 -17.48
CA LEU A 179 20.65 -5.30 -18.54
C LEU A 179 21.98 -5.20 -19.29
N GLN A 180 22.42 -3.98 -19.63
CA GLN A 180 23.68 -3.77 -20.35
C GLN A 180 24.89 -4.04 -19.46
N LEU A 181 24.88 -3.61 -18.20
CA LEU A 181 25.98 -3.87 -17.25
C LEU A 181 26.11 -5.35 -16.94
N THR A 182 25.01 -6.05 -16.68
CA THR A 182 25.04 -7.50 -16.44
C THR A 182 25.42 -8.29 -17.69
N GLY A 183 25.21 -7.74 -18.89
CA GLY A 183 25.68 -8.29 -20.17
C GLY A 183 27.19 -8.19 -20.40
N THR A 184 27.93 -7.44 -19.58
CA THR A 184 29.41 -7.39 -19.65
C THR A 184 30.09 -8.60 -19.03
N ARG A 185 29.33 -9.45 -18.33
CA ARG A 185 29.81 -10.68 -17.69
C ARG A 185 30.12 -11.76 -18.72
N ASN A 186 31.13 -12.59 -18.43
CA ASN A 186 31.41 -13.80 -19.19
C ASN A 186 30.45 -14.94 -18.79
N GLU A 187 30.50 -16.07 -19.53
CA GLU A 187 29.60 -17.20 -19.30
C GLU A 187 29.72 -17.79 -17.88
N GLU A 188 30.93 -17.81 -17.32
CA GLU A 188 31.20 -18.35 -15.98
C GLU A 188 30.64 -17.42 -14.87
N GLN A 189 30.83 -16.11 -14.98
CA GLN A 189 30.26 -15.09 -14.09
C GLN A 189 28.73 -15.03 -14.20
N ALA A 190 28.17 -15.26 -15.39
CA ALA A 190 26.73 -15.34 -15.58
C ALA A 190 26.11 -16.57 -14.89
N ALA A 191 26.86 -17.68 -14.80
CA ALA A 191 26.44 -18.90 -14.11
C ALA A 191 26.50 -18.78 -12.56
N GLN A 192 27.26 -17.83 -12.01
CA GLN A 192 27.35 -17.56 -10.57
C GLN A 192 26.07 -16.95 -9.96
N GLY A 193 25.07 -16.65 -10.80
CA GLY A 193 23.74 -16.18 -10.38
C GLY A 193 23.45 -14.74 -10.78
N GLY A 194 22.22 -14.30 -10.49
CA GLY A 194 21.79 -12.93 -10.72
C GLY A 194 22.43 -11.96 -9.72
N PHE A 195 22.78 -10.76 -10.19
CA PHE A 195 22.93 -9.60 -9.32
C PHE A 195 21.53 -9.01 -9.10
N PRO A 196 21.13 -8.68 -7.86
CA PRO A 196 19.77 -8.19 -7.62
C PRO A 196 19.52 -6.93 -8.46
N ILE A 197 18.40 -6.96 -9.17
CA ILE A 197 17.87 -5.89 -10.04
C ILE A 197 17.39 -4.69 -9.18
N PHE A 198 17.28 -4.85 -7.85
CA PHE A 198 17.03 -3.78 -6.87
C PHE A 198 17.27 -4.36 -5.46
N PRO A 199 17.70 -3.57 -4.45
CA PRO A 199 17.31 -3.87 -3.08
C PRO A 199 15.82 -3.51 -2.95
N THR A 200 14.94 -4.46 -3.27
CA THR A 200 13.50 -4.35 -2.97
C THR A 200 13.34 -4.33 -1.45
N GLY A 201 13.03 -3.16 -0.91
CA GLY A 201 12.51 -3.05 0.44
C GLY A 201 11.18 -3.79 0.54
N GLY A 202 11.20 -5.00 1.12
CA GLY A 202 10.03 -5.73 1.58
C GLY A 202 9.41 -6.76 0.61
N LEU A 203 8.64 -7.69 1.20
CA LEU A 203 7.93 -8.79 0.52
C LEU A 203 6.76 -8.34 -0.38
N TRP A 204 6.35 -7.07 -0.31
CA TRP A 204 5.22 -6.50 -1.06
C TRP A 204 5.57 -5.12 -1.59
N SER A 205 5.32 -4.87 -2.88
CA SER A 205 5.49 -3.54 -3.47
C SER A 205 4.27 -2.66 -3.18
N ILE A 206 4.48 -1.34 -3.05
CA ILE A 206 3.38 -0.38 -2.88
C ILE A 206 2.35 -0.44 -4.01
N ALA A 207 2.79 -0.67 -5.25
CA ALA A 207 1.90 -0.81 -6.40
C ALA A 207 0.99 -2.03 -6.26
N THR A 208 1.51 -3.13 -5.71
CA THR A 208 0.71 -4.31 -5.40
C THR A 208 -0.30 -4.02 -4.29
N ILE A 209 0.10 -3.28 -3.26
CA ILE A 209 -0.78 -2.88 -2.15
C ILE A 209 -1.92 -1.97 -2.66
N ASP A 210 -1.60 -0.99 -3.50
CA ASP A 210 -2.54 -0.05 -4.11
C ASP A 210 -3.58 -0.76 -5.00
N GLN A 211 -3.19 -1.84 -5.65
CA GLN A 211 -4.12 -2.66 -6.42
C GLN A 211 -5.00 -3.54 -5.52
N VAL A 212 -4.44 -4.14 -4.47
CA VAL A 212 -5.15 -5.13 -3.63
C VAL A 212 -6.17 -4.48 -2.70
N ILE A 213 -5.84 -3.36 -2.06
CA ILE A 213 -6.69 -2.73 -1.02
C ILE A 213 -8.11 -2.42 -1.53
N PRO A 214 -8.32 -1.75 -2.69
CA PRO A 214 -9.66 -1.45 -3.17
C PRO A 214 -10.55 -2.68 -3.35
N TYR A 215 -10.02 -3.74 -3.97
CA TYR A 215 -10.76 -4.99 -4.18
C TYR A 215 -11.01 -5.75 -2.88
N PHE A 216 -10.07 -5.70 -1.94
CA PHE A 216 -10.26 -6.26 -0.61
C PHE A 216 -11.41 -5.59 0.13
N ILE A 217 -11.40 -4.24 0.22
CA ILE A 217 -12.45 -3.45 0.88
C ILE A 217 -13.81 -3.73 0.24
N LEU A 218 -13.87 -3.70 -1.10
CA LEU A 218 -15.08 -3.99 -1.87
C LEU A 218 -15.64 -5.38 -1.56
N SER A 219 -14.77 -6.40 -1.56
CA SER A 219 -15.15 -7.79 -1.28
C SER A 219 -15.69 -7.95 0.15
N VAL A 220 -15.04 -7.31 1.13
CA VAL A 220 -15.50 -7.31 2.52
C VAL A 220 -16.91 -6.70 2.62
N GLY A 221 -17.15 -5.55 1.98
CA GLY A 221 -18.46 -4.90 1.98
C GLY A 221 -19.57 -5.79 1.40
N ILE A 222 -19.34 -6.37 0.22
CA ILE A 222 -20.30 -7.27 -0.44
C ILE A 222 -20.61 -8.48 0.45
N LEU A 223 -19.59 -9.14 0.99
CA LEU A 223 -19.78 -10.34 1.81
C LEU A 223 -20.49 -10.05 3.13
N LEU A 224 -20.24 -8.90 3.76
CA LEU A 224 -20.96 -8.48 4.97
C LEU A 224 -22.44 -8.18 4.69
N LEU A 225 -22.75 -7.52 3.56
CA LEU A 225 -24.13 -7.24 3.18
C LEU A 225 -24.93 -8.53 2.95
N LEU A 226 -24.33 -9.47 2.20
CA LEU A 226 -24.90 -10.81 1.99
C LEU A 226 -24.93 -11.66 3.27
N GLY A 227 -24.11 -11.32 4.26
CA GLY A 227 -23.94 -12.12 5.47
C GLY A 227 -23.30 -13.47 5.19
N LEU A 228 -22.32 -13.52 4.27
CA LEU A 228 -21.58 -14.70 3.87
C LEU A 228 -20.16 -14.68 4.47
N PHE A 229 -19.76 -15.77 5.12
CA PHE A 229 -18.53 -15.90 5.89
C PHE A 229 -18.31 -14.76 6.91
N THR A 230 -19.40 -14.25 7.49
CA THR A 230 -19.43 -13.01 8.28
C THR A 230 -18.36 -12.98 9.36
N ARG A 231 -18.11 -14.10 10.04
CA ARG A 231 -17.08 -14.17 11.09
C ARG A 231 -15.67 -13.99 10.52
N LEU A 232 -15.33 -14.66 9.42
CA LEU A 232 -14.00 -14.56 8.79
C LEU A 232 -13.82 -13.20 8.14
N VAL A 233 -14.84 -12.71 7.43
CA VAL A 233 -14.84 -11.42 6.76
C VAL A 233 -14.73 -10.28 7.77
N SER A 234 -15.44 -10.36 8.89
CA SER A 234 -15.34 -9.35 9.95
C SER A 234 -13.96 -9.36 10.61
N LEU A 235 -13.34 -10.53 10.81
CA LEU A 235 -11.97 -10.61 11.33
C LEU A 235 -10.94 -10.07 10.32
N ALA A 236 -11.11 -10.34 9.04
CA ALA A 236 -10.24 -9.81 8.00
C ALA A 236 -10.36 -8.28 7.91
N GLY A 237 -11.59 -7.76 7.88
CA GLY A 237 -11.84 -6.31 7.92
C GLY A 237 -11.30 -5.64 9.18
N ALA A 238 -11.46 -6.30 10.35
CA ALA A 238 -10.89 -5.82 11.60
C ALA A 238 -9.36 -5.81 11.57
N GLY A 239 -8.72 -6.85 11.04
CA GLY A 239 -7.26 -6.89 10.86
C GLY A 239 -6.75 -5.77 9.94
N PHE A 240 -7.48 -5.50 8.85
CA PHE A 240 -7.19 -4.38 7.96
C PHE A 240 -7.32 -3.02 8.66
N LEU A 241 -8.44 -2.76 9.35
CA LEU A 241 -8.61 -1.50 10.09
C LEU A 241 -7.62 -1.35 11.23
N LEU A 242 -7.21 -2.45 11.86
CA LEU A 242 -6.15 -2.42 12.86
C LEU A 242 -4.82 -1.95 12.25
N MET A 243 -4.49 -2.43 11.04
CA MET A 243 -3.32 -1.95 10.29
C MET A 243 -3.41 -0.46 9.95
N VAL A 244 -4.60 0.02 9.53
CA VAL A 244 -4.84 1.44 9.26
C VAL A 244 -4.66 2.26 10.54
N VAL A 245 -5.30 1.86 11.64
CA VAL A 245 -5.19 2.51 12.95
C VAL A 245 -3.75 2.52 13.45
N SER A 246 -2.97 1.47 13.22
CA SER A 246 -1.57 1.43 13.66
C SER A 246 -0.64 2.33 12.85
N THR A 247 -1.06 2.87 11.69
CA THR A 247 -0.32 3.97 11.04
C THR A 247 -0.41 5.27 11.82
N GLN A 248 -1.49 5.48 12.60
CA GLN A 248 -1.72 6.70 13.39
C GLN A 248 -2.24 6.31 14.79
N PRO A 249 -1.38 5.74 15.65
CA PRO A 249 -1.85 5.21 16.91
C PRO A 249 -2.38 6.34 17.83
N PRO A 250 -3.59 6.21 18.40
CA PRO A 250 -4.27 7.31 19.10
C PRO A 250 -3.56 7.76 20.39
N TRP A 251 -2.62 6.97 20.90
CA TRP A 251 -1.80 7.29 22.08
C TRP A 251 -0.49 8.02 21.73
N VAL A 252 -0.18 8.21 20.46
CA VAL A 252 1.02 8.93 20.00
C VAL A 252 0.68 10.41 19.83
N PHE A 253 1.51 11.27 20.43
CA PHE A 253 1.35 12.72 20.30
C PHE A 253 1.58 13.17 18.85
N GLY A 254 0.66 13.95 18.30
CA GLY A 254 0.72 14.41 16.90
C GLY A 254 0.18 13.41 15.87
N ALA A 255 -0.33 12.24 16.29
CA ALA A 255 -1.01 11.31 15.39
C ALA A 255 -2.37 11.85 14.95
N MET A 256 -2.76 11.53 13.72
CA MET A 256 -4.06 11.96 13.18
C MET A 256 -5.24 11.26 13.86
N PRO A 257 -6.45 11.87 13.87
CA PRO A 257 -7.63 11.26 14.47
C PRO A 257 -8.10 10.01 13.73
N VAL A 258 -7.96 8.84 14.36
CA VAL A 258 -8.41 7.53 13.81
C VAL A 258 -9.70 7.00 14.45
N HIS A 259 -10.50 7.87 15.06
CA HIS A 259 -11.59 7.46 15.96
C HIS A 259 -12.70 6.72 15.21
N ASN A 260 -13.00 7.14 13.98
CA ASN A 260 -13.98 6.49 13.11
C ASN A 260 -13.56 5.04 12.79
N TYR A 261 -12.28 4.83 12.47
CA TYR A 261 -11.72 3.50 12.21
C TYR A 261 -11.73 2.61 13.45
N LEU A 262 -11.52 3.17 14.65
CA LEU A 262 -11.61 2.42 15.90
C LEU A 262 -13.03 1.95 16.22
N VAL A 263 -14.03 2.80 16.01
CA VAL A 263 -15.45 2.44 16.22
C VAL A 263 -15.86 1.35 15.23
N GLU A 264 -15.43 1.47 13.97
CA GLU A 264 -15.72 0.48 12.94
C GLU A 264 -14.97 -0.84 13.18
N LEU A 265 -13.71 -0.79 13.63
CA LEU A 265 -12.93 -1.95 14.09
C LEU A 265 -13.65 -2.71 15.20
N LEU A 266 -14.10 -2.01 16.24
CA LEU A 266 -14.85 -2.61 17.34
C LEU A 266 -16.19 -3.19 16.87
N SER A 267 -16.86 -2.51 15.93
CA SER A 267 -18.09 -3.01 15.32
C SER A 267 -17.86 -4.34 14.60
N LEU A 268 -16.79 -4.45 13.82
CA LEU A 268 -16.40 -5.70 13.16
C LEU A 268 -16.06 -6.81 14.18
N LEU A 269 -15.38 -6.48 15.28
CA LEU A 269 -15.10 -7.46 16.34
C LEU A 269 -16.38 -7.95 17.03
N VAL A 270 -17.37 -7.08 17.23
CA VAL A 270 -18.71 -7.47 17.72
C VAL A 270 -19.40 -8.40 16.73
N LEU A 271 -19.38 -8.09 15.43
CA LEU A 271 -19.96 -8.95 14.38
C LEU A 271 -19.25 -10.32 14.30
N ALA A 272 -17.92 -10.34 14.45
CA ALA A 272 -17.12 -11.56 14.49
C ALA A 272 -17.42 -12.42 15.73
N GLY A 273 -17.53 -11.80 16.91
CA GLY A 273 -17.78 -12.47 18.18
C GLY A 273 -19.20 -13.02 18.29
N THR A 274 -20.19 -12.29 17.77
CA THR A 274 -21.61 -12.69 17.80
C THR A 274 -21.99 -13.63 16.66
N GLY A 275 -21.21 -13.67 15.58
CA GLY A 275 -21.54 -14.46 14.39
C GLY A 275 -22.80 -13.97 13.70
N ALA A 276 -22.94 -12.65 13.54
CA ALA A 276 -24.15 -11.99 13.07
C ALA A 276 -24.70 -12.50 11.73
N GLY A 277 -23.88 -13.16 10.90
CA GLY A 277 -24.33 -13.81 9.66
C GLY A 277 -25.38 -14.90 9.86
N ARG A 278 -25.45 -15.52 11.04
CA ARG A 278 -26.48 -16.51 11.38
C ARG A 278 -27.88 -15.88 11.51
N PHE A 279 -27.93 -14.56 11.68
CA PHE A 279 -29.17 -13.79 11.79
C PHE A 279 -29.37 -13.02 10.47
N ALA A 280 -30.41 -13.39 9.71
CA ALA A 280 -30.76 -12.74 8.43
C ALA A 280 -29.56 -12.61 7.46
N GLY A 281 -28.73 -13.64 7.32
CA GLY A 281 -27.59 -13.70 6.42
C GLY A 281 -27.40 -15.10 5.81
N LEU A 282 -26.61 -15.20 4.74
CA LEU A 282 -26.39 -16.47 4.04
C LEU A 282 -25.64 -17.52 4.88
N ASP A 283 -24.92 -17.11 5.92
CA ASP A 283 -24.29 -18.02 6.88
C ASP A 283 -25.29 -18.92 7.62
N PHE A 284 -26.57 -18.57 7.65
CA PHE A 284 -27.63 -19.45 8.15
C PHE A 284 -27.69 -20.80 7.40
N PHE A 285 -27.39 -20.81 6.09
CA PHE A 285 -27.46 -22.01 5.26
C PHE A 285 -26.20 -22.89 5.32
N LEU A 286 -25.07 -22.38 5.80
CA LEU A 286 -23.80 -23.12 5.83
C LEU A 286 -23.82 -24.36 6.75
N PRO A 287 -24.43 -24.34 7.95
CA PRO A 287 -24.62 -25.54 8.75
C PRO A 287 -25.53 -26.58 8.08
N LEU A 288 -26.58 -26.15 7.37
CA LEU A 288 -27.50 -27.03 6.64
C LEU A 288 -26.78 -27.80 5.53
N LEU A 289 -25.86 -27.15 4.81
CA LEU A 289 -25.00 -27.78 3.80
C LEU A 289 -24.00 -28.80 4.39
N ARG A 290 -23.51 -28.59 5.62
CA ARG A 290 -22.63 -29.56 6.31
C ARG A 290 -23.37 -30.79 6.82
N LEU A 291 -24.65 -30.67 7.17
CA LEU A 291 -25.47 -31.79 7.65
C LEU A 291 -25.91 -32.72 6.51
N GLY A 292 -26.17 -32.21 5.31
CA GLY A 292 -26.48 -33.02 4.13
C GLY A 292 -25.35 -33.96 3.68
N ARG A 293 -24.10 -33.70 4.10
CA ARG A 293 -22.93 -34.53 3.76
C ARG A 293 -22.67 -35.68 4.75
N LYS A 294 -23.35 -35.71 5.91
CA LYS A 294 -23.18 -36.74 6.94
C LYS A 294 -24.20 -37.90 6.89
N SER A 295 -25.05 -37.96 5.87
CA SER A 295 -26.05 -39.03 5.69
C SER A 295 -25.61 -40.08 4.66
N LYS A 296 -24.42 -40.66 4.83
CA LYS A 296 -23.99 -41.91 4.17
C LYS A 296 -23.00 -42.64 5.08
N ILE A 297 -23.53 -43.30 6.11
CA ILE A 297 -22.97 -44.52 6.71
C ILE A 297 -24.16 -45.42 7.01
#